data_AF-A0A933JHT6-F1
#
_entry.id   AF-A0A933JHT6-F1
#
_cell.length_a   1.000
_cell.length_b   1.000
_cell.length_c   1.000
_cell.angle_alpha   90.00
_cell.angle_beta   90.00
_cell.angle_gamma   90.00
#
_symmetry.space_group_name_H-M   'P 1'
#
loop_
_entity.id
_entity.type
_entity.pdbx_description
1 polymer ?
#
loop_
_entity_poly.entity_id
_entity_poly.type
_entity_poly.pdbx_seq_one_letter_code
_entity_poly.pdbx_strand_id
1 'polypeptide(L)'
;MVVMYIDKVPNRHSPPAILLRESFREGKKVRKRTLGNLSSLPPYQIELIRHVLRGERLTAVEDHFEIVASFHHGHVDAVLRTMERLGFAQLIASAPSRERDLVLGMVAARIIEPDSKLATTRWWHTTTLPAEFGVADADEDDLYDAMDWLLKRQPRIEAKLAARHLKEGGLVLFDLTSSYFEGVTCPLAALGKSRDGKKGTLQVNWGLLTDERGRPVAVSVFKGNTGDPTTLLPQVRKVKDDFGIKTLVIVGDRGMITQTQIDEIKGLDGVDWITALKSAGIKKLMEGEALQMELFDERNLFEMTHPDYPGERLVACLNPELRKLRGHKRRSLLDATSRELEKVRTMVQRGRFKGKDKAEIGVKVGKVINKYKMAKHVVLDIRDGFFDFHVDEKKVEAEAALDGIYVIRTSLDEGQASAEDAVRHYKKLVLIEAAYRSLKTIDIKTRPIRHYTEDRVRAHIFLCMLAYYVEWHMREAWRSLLFCDEDQEAKKTRDPVAPAKRSEAALEKVHEKVLDDGTAVHSFQTLLKCLSAIVRNICRVPRVGPDAPTFEVVTTPNAKQQRAYKLLERLEV
;
A
#
# COMPACT_ATOMS: atom_id res chain seq x y z
N MET A 1 73.87 -16.86 -3.22
CA MET A 1 72.47 -17.22 -3.49
C MET A 1 72.08 -16.56 -4.80
N VAL A 2 71.68 -17.37 -5.78
CA VAL A 2 71.19 -16.90 -7.08
C VAL A 2 69.79 -16.33 -6.86
N VAL A 3 69.54 -15.08 -7.28
CA VAL A 3 68.22 -14.45 -7.15
C VAL A 3 67.68 -14.17 -8.55
N MET A 4 66.59 -14.84 -8.91
CA MET A 4 65.82 -14.58 -10.13
C MET A 4 64.80 -13.48 -9.86
N TYR A 5 64.62 -12.55 -10.80
CA TYR A 5 63.71 -11.41 -10.68
C TYR A 5 63.30 -10.89 -12.07
N ILE A 6 62.21 -10.13 -12.11
CA ILE A 6 61.77 -9.44 -13.33
C ILE A 6 62.37 -8.04 -13.38
N ASP A 7 63.00 -7.69 -14.49
CA ASP A 7 63.58 -6.37 -14.74
C ASP A 7 62.83 -5.66 -15.88
N LYS A 8 62.53 -4.38 -15.71
CA LYS A 8 61.82 -3.55 -16.70
C LYS A 8 62.81 -2.57 -17.31
N VAL A 9 63.19 -2.82 -18.56
CA VAL A 9 64.17 -2.00 -19.28
C VAL A 9 63.43 -1.00 -20.17
N PRO A 10 63.55 0.32 -19.92
CA PRO A 10 62.90 1.33 -20.74
C PRO A 10 63.45 1.32 -22.17
N ASN A 11 62.58 1.52 -23.16
CA ASN A 11 62.94 1.68 -24.56
C ASN A 11 62.43 3.03 -25.07
N ARG A 12 63.20 3.72 -25.94
CA ARG A 12 62.95 5.11 -26.33
C ARG A 12 61.72 5.29 -27.23
N HIS A 13 61.44 4.30 -28.08
CA HIS A 13 60.38 4.39 -29.11
C HIS A 13 59.45 3.17 -29.11
N SER A 14 59.44 2.37 -28.05
CA SER A 14 58.62 1.16 -27.94
C SER A 14 58.29 0.85 -26.49
N PRO A 15 57.26 0.01 -26.23
CA PRO A 15 56.99 -0.47 -24.89
C PRO A 15 58.25 -1.05 -24.21
N PRO A 16 58.42 -0.85 -22.90
CA PRO A 16 59.60 -1.30 -22.17
C PRO A 16 59.72 -2.83 -22.22
N ALA A 17 60.95 -3.32 -22.39
CA ALA A 17 61.21 -4.74 -22.39
C ALA A 17 61.13 -5.30 -20.97
N ILE A 18 60.35 -6.37 -20.79
CA ILE A 18 60.21 -7.08 -19.52
C ILE A 18 61.06 -8.35 -19.60
N LEU A 19 62.07 -8.46 -18.75
CA LEU A 19 63.07 -9.52 -18.81
C LEU A 19 63.09 -10.33 -17.51
N LEU A 20 63.11 -11.66 -17.62
CA LEU A 20 63.48 -12.53 -16.51
C LEU A 20 65.00 -12.51 -16.39
N ARG A 21 65.52 -12.11 -15.23
CA ARG A 21 66.95 -11.97 -14.97
C ARG A 21 67.36 -12.73 -13.73
N GLU A 22 68.63 -13.11 -13.72
CA GLU A 22 69.30 -13.80 -12.64
C GLU A 22 70.51 -12.97 -12.21
N SER A 23 70.62 -12.66 -10.92
CA SER A 23 71.81 -12.03 -10.35
C SER A 23 72.76 -13.10 -9.81
N PHE A 24 74.01 -13.07 -10.25
CA PHE A 24 75.08 -13.97 -9.80
C PHE A 24 76.37 -13.17 -9.52
N ARG A 25 77.30 -13.77 -8.75
CA ARG A 25 78.60 -13.15 -8.45
C ARG A 25 79.71 -13.79 -9.26
N GLU A 26 80.55 -12.95 -9.85
CA GLU A 26 81.78 -13.35 -10.52
C GLU A 26 82.92 -12.57 -9.85
N GLY A 27 83.70 -13.25 -9.01
CA GLY A 27 84.65 -12.61 -8.10
C GLY A 27 83.98 -11.63 -7.13
N LYS A 28 84.48 -10.39 -7.06
CA LYS A 28 83.92 -9.32 -6.21
C LYS A 28 82.77 -8.54 -6.87
N LYS A 29 82.40 -8.82 -8.13
CA LYS A 29 81.39 -8.08 -8.88
C LYS A 29 80.08 -8.87 -9.00
N VAL A 30 78.95 -8.19 -8.81
CA VAL A 30 77.61 -8.74 -9.11
C VAL A 30 77.33 -8.51 -10.59
N ARG A 31 76.99 -9.57 -11.31
CA ARG A 31 76.57 -9.53 -12.72
C ARG A 31 75.13 -10.01 -12.85
N LYS A 32 74.49 -9.61 -13.93
CA LYS A 32 73.10 -9.96 -14.27
C LYS A 32 73.11 -10.75 -15.57
N ARG A 33 72.42 -11.88 -15.61
CA ARG A 33 72.17 -12.67 -16.83
C ARG A 33 70.69 -12.59 -17.19
N THR A 34 70.38 -12.35 -18.46
CA THR A 34 69.00 -12.45 -18.97
C THR A 34 68.69 -13.91 -19.25
N LEU A 35 67.63 -14.43 -18.65
CA LEU A 35 67.16 -15.81 -18.83
C LEU A 35 66.02 -15.91 -19.85
N GLY A 36 65.22 -14.86 -20.01
CA GLY A 36 64.12 -14.84 -20.96
C GLY A 36 63.51 -13.46 -21.15
N ASN A 37 62.83 -13.27 -22.28
CA ASN A 37 62.05 -12.07 -22.58
C ASN A 37 60.56 -12.38 -22.35
N LEU A 38 59.95 -11.66 -21.40
CA LEU A 38 58.55 -11.81 -21.00
C LEU A 38 57.66 -10.70 -21.58
N SER A 39 58.17 -9.87 -22.49
CA SER A 39 57.46 -8.69 -23.01
C SER A 39 56.18 -9.01 -23.79
N SER A 40 56.03 -10.25 -24.26
CA SER A 40 54.82 -10.73 -24.94
C SER A 40 53.71 -11.17 -23.98
N LEU A 41 54.01 -11.31 -22.68
CA LEU A 41 53.01 -11.71 -21.69
C LEU A 41 52.10 -10.53 -21.32
N PRO A 42 50.81 -10.78 -21.06
CA PRO A 42 49.92 -9.79 -20.46
C PRO A 42 50.45 -9.28 -19.10
N PRO A 43 50.17 -8.02 -18.72
CA PRO A 43 50.65 -7.44 -17.46
C PRO A 43 50.33 -8.26 -16.21
N TYR A 44 49.16 -8.89 -16.12
CA TYR A 44 48.77 -9.68 -14.94
C TYR A 44 49.67 -10.92 -14.74
N GLN A 45 50.11 -11.58 -15.81
CA GLN A 45 51.00 -12.75 -15.71
C GLN A 45 52.39 -12.33 -15.25
N ILE A 46 52.88 -11.18 -15.71
CA ILE A 46 54.16 -10.61 -15.28
C ILE A 46 54.14 -10.30 -13.78
N GLU A 47 53.04 -9.74 -13.26
CA GLU A 47 52.88 -9.50 -11.83
C GLU A 47 52.85 -10.82 -11.02
N LEU A 48 52.10 -11.82 -11.47
CA LEU A 48 52.06 -13.13 -10.79
C LEU A 48 53.45 -13.79 -10.72
N ILE A 49 54.20 -13.79 -11.82
CA ILE A 49 55.58 -14.31 -11.85
C ILE A 49 56.47 -13.51 -10.89
N ARG A 50 56.28 -12.19 -10.78
CA ARG A 50 57.05 -11.35 -9.85
C ARG A 50 56.80 -11.73 -8.39
N HIS A 51 55.55 -11.95 -8.01
CA HIS A 51 55.19 -12.39 -6.67
C HIS A 51 55.81 -13.76 -6.35
N VAL A 52 55.70 -14.73 -7.27
CA VAL A 52 56.31 -16.07 -7.11
C VAL A 52 57.84 -15.99 -6.94
N LEU A 53 58.52 -15.18 -7.76
CA LEU A 53 59.98 -15.02 -7.68
C LEU A 53 60.45 -14.29 -6.41
N ARG A 54 59.59 -13.51 -5.75
CA ARG A 54 59.83 -12.94 -4.42
C ARG A 54 59.63 -13.94 -3.28
N GLY A 55 59.23 -15.18 -3.59
CA GLY A 55 58.91 -16.22 -2.62
C GLY A 55 57.50 -16.09 -2.04
N GLU A 56 56.65 -15.25 -2.62
CA GLU A 56 55.25 -15.12 -2.20
C GLU A 56 54.47 -16.35 -2.71
N ARG A 57 53.71 -16.98 -1.81
CA ARG A 57 52.87 -18.13 -2.16
C ARG A 57 51.58 -17.64 -2.81
N LEU A 58 51.39 -17.96 -4.08
CA LEU A 58 50.10 -17.81 -4.74
C LEU A 58 49.24 -19.04 -4.42
N THR A 59 48.08 -18.82 -3.85
CA THR A 59 47.08 -19.85 -3.53
C THR A 59 45.79 -19.53 -4.27
N ALA A 60 45.01 -20.57 -4.57
CA ALA A 60 43.71 -20.38 -5.18
C ALA A 60 42.78 -19.70 -4.16
N VAL A 61 41.87 -18.82 -4.57
CA VAL A 61 40.97 -18.13 -3.62
C VAL A 61 40.06 -19.13 -2.93
N GLU A 62 39.70 -20.20 -3.65
CA GLU A 62 38.89 -21.32 -3.19
C GLU A 62 39.54 -22.09 -2.03
N ASP A 63 40.85 -21.97 -1.86
CA ASP A 63 41.58 -22.60 -0.74
C ASP A 63 41.44 -21.83 0.58
N HIS A 64 41.06 -20.56 0.50
CA HIS A 64 41.03 -19.64 1.64
C HIS A 64 39.63 -19.25 2.06
N PHE A 65 38.65 -19.47 1.19
CA PHE A 65 37.31 -18.95 1.37
C PHE A 65 36.28 -19.83 0.67
N GLU A 66 35.31 -20.31 1.44
CA GLU A 66 34.06 -20.84 0.89
C GLU A 66 32.86 -20.28 1.65
N ILE A 67 31.76 -20.08 0.93
CA ILE A 67 30.47 -19.69 1.48
C ILE A 67 29.71 -20.98 1.81
N VAL A 68 29.37 -21.17 3.09
CA VAL A 68 28.62 -22.35 3.56
C VAL A 68 27.13 -22.07 3.73
N ALA A 69 26.73 -20.80 3.85
CA ALA A 69 25.33 -20.39 3.84
C ALA A 69 25.18 -18.93 3.38
N SER A 70 24.03 -18.60 2.80
CA SER A 70 23.67 -17.23 2.41
C SER A 70 22.24 -16.94 2.83
N PHE A 71 22.06 -15.87 3.61
CA PHE A 71 20.75 -15.43 4.08
C PHE A 71 20.38 -14.08 3.47
N HIS A 72 19.13 -13.93 3.04
CA HIS A 72 18.65 -12.62 2.63
C HIS A 72 18.72 -11.64 3.81
N HIS A 73 19.33 -10.48 3.57
CA HIS A 73 19.64 -9.54 4.65
C HIS A 73 19.19 -8.11 4.34
N GLY A 74 19.42 -7.58 3.13
CA GLY A 74 19.28 -6.13 2.94
C GLY A 74 17.86 -5.57 3.08
N HIS A 75 16.83 -6.33 2.69
CA HIS A 75 15.45 -5.90 2.96
C HIS A 75 15.07 -6.04 4.43
N VAL A 76 15.69 -6.97 5.18
CA VAL A 76 15.50 -7.11 6.62
C VAL A 76 16.10 -5.89 7.31
N ASP A 77 17.34 -5.56 6.97
CA ASP A 77 18.05 -4.38 7.47
C ASP A 77 17.31 -3.08 7.13
N ALA A 78 16.73 -2.95 5.94
CA ALA A 78 15.91 -1.80 5.57
C ALA A 78 14.68 -1.62 6.50
N VAL A 79 13.96 -2.71 6.78
CA VAL A 79 12.79 -2.66 7.68
C VAL A 79 13.23 -2.41 9.12
N LEU A 80 14.30 -3.06 9.59
CA LEU A 80 14.84 -2.89 10.93
C LEU A 80 15.25 -1.43 11.17
N ARG A 81 16.06 -0.85 10.29
CA ARG A 81 16.45 0.57 10.34
C ARG A 81 15.22 1.49 10.39
N THR A 82 14.20 1.18 9.59
CA THR A 82 12.96 1.97 9.61
C THR A 82 12.28 1.86 10.99
N MET A 83 12.14 0.65 11.54
CA MET A 83 11.56 0.44 12.87
C MET A 83 12.34 1.15 13.97
N GLU A 84 13.68 1.14 13.91
CA GLU A 84 14.55 1.86 14.83
C GLU A 84 14.35 3.37 14.74
N ARG A 85 14.39 3.94 13.53
CA ARG A 85 14.15 5.37 13.29
C ARG A 85 12.78 5.81 13.76
N LEU A 86 11.78 4.93 13.67
CA LEU A 86 10.43 5.21 14.13
C LEU A 86 10.23 5.03 15.65
N GLY A 87 11.23 4.54 16.39
CA GLY A 87 11.07 4.11 17.78
C GLY A 87 9.93 3.10 17.92
N PHE A 88 9.81 2.19 16.95
CA PHE A 88 8.66 1.30 16.80
C PHE A 88 8.62 0.23 17.90
N ALA A 89 9.77 -0.28 18.36
CA ALA A 89 9.82 -1.18 19.50
C ALA A 89 9.17 -0.57 20.75
N GLN A 90 9.49 0.68 21.07
CA GLN A 90 8.94 1.42 22.21
C GLN A 90 7.46 1.77 22.01
N LEU A 91 7.01 1.89 20.75
CA LEU A 91 5.60 2.01 20.42
C LEU A 91 4.84 0.75 20.90
N ILE A 92 5.32 -0.44 20.52
CA ILE A 92 4.74 -1.74 20.90
C ILE A 92 4.81 -1.96 22.42
N ALA A 93 6.01 -1.89 23.00
CA ALA A 93 6.21 -1.98 24.45
C ALA A 93 7.49 -1.26 24.89
N SER A 94 7.40 -0.52 26.00
CA SER A 94 8.53 0.26 26.53
C SER A 94 9.67 -0.61 27.05
N ALA A 95 9.34 -1.74 27.68
CA ALA A 95 10.32 -2.71 28.17
C ALA A 95 10.59 -3.78 27.10
N PRO A 96 11.86 -4.21 26.94
CA PRO A 96 12.18 -5.41 26.17
C PRO A 96 11.47 -6.65 26.72
N SER A 97 10.91 -7.46 25.82
CA SER A 97 10.34 -8.77 26.15
C SER A 97 10.29 -9.63 24.89
N ARG A 98 10.26 -10.96 25.07
CA ARG A 98 10.19 -11.91 23.95
C ARG A 98 8.96 -11.66 23.07
N GLU A 99 7.80 -11.38 23.67
CA GLU A 99 6.56 -11.12 22.92
C GLU A 99 6.65 -9.84 22.08
N ARG A 100 7.32 -8.81 22.60
CA ARG A 100 7.58 -7.58 21.83
C ARG A 100 8.40 -7.92 20.59
N ASP A 101 9.47 -8.68 20.76
CA ASP A 101 10.41 -8.97 19.69
C ASP A 101 9.79 -9.94 18.65
N LEU A 102 8.94 -10.88 19.08
CA LEU A 102 8.10 -11.71 18.20
C LEU A 102 7.11 -10.86 17.39
N VAL A 103 6.48 -9.85 18.00
CA VAL A 103 5.63 -8.90 17.27
C VAL A 103 6.43 -8.12 16.23
N LEU A 104 7.61 -7.62 16.58
CA LEU A 104 8.47 -6.90 15.64
C LEU A 104 8.86 -7.79 14.45
N GLY A 105 9.28 -9.02 14.71
CA GLY A 105 9.56 -10.02 13.68
C GLY A 105 8.35 -10.31 12.78
N MET A 106 7.15 -10.44 13.35
CA MET A 106 5.92 -10.63 12.59
C MET A 106 5.54 -9.42 11.74
N VAL A 107 5.72 -8.20 12.25
CA VAL A 107 5.48 -6.96 11.49
C VAL A 107 6.47 -6.87 10.33
N ALA A 108 7.76 -7.15 10.56
CA ALA A 108 8.78 -7.14 9.51
C ALA A 108 8.52 -8.22 8.45
N ALA A 109 8.18 -9.43 8.89
CA ALA A 109 7.81 -10.52 7.98
C ALA A 109 6.59 -10.15 7.12
N ARG A 110 5.60 -9.46 7.69
CA ARG A 110 4.42 -9.01 6.95
C ARG A 110 4.75 -7.96 5.87
N ILE A 111 5.79 -7.17 6.05
CA ILE A 111 6.25 -6.17 5.06
C ILE A 111 7.05 -6.84 3.94
N ILE A 112 7.87 -7.84 4.29
CA ILE A 112 8.84 -8.48 3.38
C ILE A 112 8.20 -9.64 2.61
N GLU A 113 7.61 -10.61 3.33
CA GLU A 113 7.05 -11.84 2.77
C GLU A 113 5.74 -12.19 3.52
N PRO A 114 4.63 -11.48 3.22
CA PRO A 114 3.36 -11.67 3.90
C PRO A 114 2.73 -13.05 3.65
N ASP A 115 2.72 -13.90 4.67
CA ASP A 115 2.08 -15.23 4.64
C ASP A 115 1.44 -15.60 6.01
N SER A 116 0.90 -16.81 6.15
CA SER A 116 0.44 -17.41 7.40
C SER A 116 1.57 -17.58 8.41
N LYS A 117 1.24 -17.70 9.71
CA LYS A 117 2.26 -17.82 10.79
C LYS A 117 3.18 -19.04 10.59
N LEU A 118 2.59 -20.19 10.23
CA LEU A 118 3.33 -21.40 9.85
C LEU A 118 4.27 -21.20 8.65
N ALA A 119 3.84 -20.46 7.62
CA ALA A 119 4.70 -20.18 6.47
C ALA A 119 5.80 -19.17 6.83
N THR A 120 5.50 -18.20 7.69
CA THR A 120 6.46 -17.22 8.20
C THR A 120 7.61 -17.89 8.94
N THR A 121 7.34 -18.81 9.87
CA THR A 121 8.39 -19.52 10.62
C THR A 121 9.27 -20.38 9.71
N ARG A 122 8.69 -21.02 8.67
CA ARG A 122 9.47 -21.74 7.65
C ARG A 122 10.33 -20.82 6.80
N TRP A 123 9.80 -19.67 6.39
CA TRP A 123 10.52 -18.69 5.58
C TRP A 123 11.69 -18.04 6.33
N TRP A 124 11.56 -17.87 7.66
CA TRP A 124 12.60 -17.28 8.51
C TRP A 124 13.97 -17.95 8.35
N HIS A 125 14.04 -19.26 8.10
CA HIS A 125 15.30 -19.98 7.86
C HIS A 125 16.07 -19.54 6.60
N THR A 126 15.48 -18.70 5.75
CA THR A 126 16.12 -18.18 4.53
C THR A 126 16.63 -16.74 4.67
N THR A 127 16.47 -16.13 5.85
CA THR A 127 16.74 -14.70 6.09
C THR A 127 17.45 -14.47 7.42
N THR A 128 18.02 -13.28 7.61
CA THR A 128 18.59 -12.89 8.91
C THR A 128 17.54 -12.42 9.92
N LEU A 129 16.29 -12.18 9.49
CA LEU A 129 15.22 -11.60 10.31
C LEU A 129 15.07 -12.22 11.70
N PRO A 130 14.91 -13.55 11.84
CA PRO A 130 14.77 -14.15 13.17
C PRO A 130 15.95 -13.85 14.10
N ALA A 131 17.18 -13.84 13.57
CA ALA A 131 18.39 -13.57 14.36
C ALA A 131 18.46 -12.09 14.77
N GLU A 132 18.12 -11.16 13.86
CA GLU A 132 18.10 -9.71 14.15
C GLU A 132 17.12 -9.36 15.27
N PHE A 133 16.00 -10.07 15.38
CA PHE A 133 15.02 -9.88 16.45
C PHE A 133 15.19 -10.83 17.64
N GLY A 134 16.15 -11.75 17.61
CA GLY A 134 16.36 -12.72 18.70
C GLY A 134 15.23 -13.73 18.89
N VAL A 135 14.59 -14.15 17.78
CA VAL A 135 13.42 -15.05 17.76
C VAL A 135 13.62 -16.27 16.85
N ALA A 136 14.87 -16.69 16.65
CA ALA A 136 15.21 -17.80 15.75
C ALA A 136 14.73 -19.17 16.21
N ASP A 137 14.41 -19.32 17.49
CA ASP A 137 13.89 -20.53 18.11
C ASP A 137 12.35 -20.60 18.12
N ALA A 138 11.66 -19.54 17.68
CA ALA A 138 10.21 -19.46 17.80
C ALA A 138 9.46 -20.23 16.71
N ASP A 139 8.37 -20.86 17.11
CA ASP A 139 7.43 -21.58 16.25
C ASP A 139 6.12 -20.80 16.04
N GLU A 140 5.15 -21.40 15.34
CA GLU A 140 3.87 -20.76 15.10
C GLU A 140 3.05 -20.52 16.39
N ASP A 141 3.22 -21.34 17.42
CA ASP A 141 2.49 -21.22 18.68
C ASP A 141 3.02 -20.03 19.49
N ASP A 142 4.34 -19.83 19.52
CA ASP A 142 4.97 -18.61 20.03
C ASP A 142 4.44 -17.35 19.31
N LEU A 143 4.38 -17.39 17.98
CA LEU A 143 3.83 -16.29 17.19
C LEU A 143 2.35 -16.05 17.50
N TYR A 144 1.63 -17.12 17.73
CA TYR A 144 0.25 -17.05 18.12
C TYR A 144 0.15 -16.36 19.49
N ASP A 145 0.81 -16.81 20.53
CA ASP A 145 0.71 -16.21 21.87
C ASP A 145 1.13 -14.74 21.88
N ALA A 146 2.13 -14.37 21.07
CA ALA A 146 2.52 -12.98 20.85
C ALA A 146 1.37 -12.12 20.24
N MET A 147 0.49 -12.70 19.42
CA MET A 147 -0.70 -12.00 18.91
C MET A 147 -1.74 -11.72 20.00
N ASP A 148 -1.97 -12.66 20.93
CA ASP A 148 -2.87 -12.43 22.07
C ASP A 148 -2.32 -11.36 23.01
N TRP A 149 -1.02 -11.41 23.23
CA TRP A 149 -0.30 -10.39 23.98
C TRP A 149 -0.40 -9.01 23.31
N LEU A 150 -0.27 -8.95 21.98
CA LEU A 150 -0.37 -7.73 21.19
C LEU A 150 -1.77 -7.12 21.28
N LEU A 151 -2.82 -7.94 21.16
CA LEU A 151 -4.20 -7.44 21.18
C LEU A 151 -4.52 -6.72 22.50
N LYS A 152 -4.08 -7.27 23.63
CA LYS A 152 -4.23 -6.63 24.96
C LYS A 152 -3.58 -5.25 25.05
N ARG A 153 -2.63 -4.93 24.16
CA ARG A 153 -1.90 -3.66 24.10
C ARG A 153 -2.43 -2.68 23.07
N GLN A 154 -3.38 -3.10 22.23
CA GLN A 154 -3.92 -2.28 21.17
C GLN A 154 -4.33 -0.87 21.64
N PRO A 155 -5.11 -0.68 22.73
CA PRO A 155 -5.51 0.66 23.15
C PRO A 155 -4.32 1.59 23.45
N ARG A 156 -3.29 1.07 24.14
CA ARG A 156 -2.09 1.85 24.48
C ARG A 156 -1.24 2.17 23.26
N ILE A 157 -1.13 1.25 22.31
CA ILE A 157 -0.37 1.46 21.08
C ILE A 157 -1.07 2.50 20.18
N GLU A 158 -2.39 2.38 20.02
CA GLU A 158 -3.19 3.34 19.25
C GLU A 158 -3.16 4.73 19.89
N ALA A 159 -3.21 4.85 21.23
CA ALA A 159 -3.08 6.13 21.92
C ALA A 159 -1.71 6.79 21.67
N LYS A 160 -0.62 6.01 21.64
CA LYS A 160 0.71 6.54 21.27
C LYS A 160 0.78 6.97 19.80
N LEU A 161 0.15 6.22 18.89
CA LEU A 161 0.06 6.61 17.48
C LEU A 161 -0.75 7.90 17.31
N ALA A 162 -1.86 8.02 18.03
CA ALA A 162 -2.68 9.22 18.03
C ALA A 162 -1.91 10.42 18.56
N ALA A 163 -1.18 10.28 19.66
CA ALA A 163 -0.34 11.34 20.21
C ALA A 163 0.79 11.78 19.25
N ARG A 164 1.24 10.90 18.34
CA ARG A 164 2.25 11.25 17.32
C ARG A 164 1.65 11.96 16.11
N HIS A 165 0.46 11.55 15.68
CA HIS A 165 -0.04 11.89 14.33
C HIS A 165 -1.33 12.70 14.31
N LEU A 166 -2.08 12.72 15.39
CA LEU A 166 -3.28 13.54 15.54
C LEU A 166 -2.95 14.81 16.32
N LYS A 167 -3.72 15.86 16.06
CA LYS A 167 -3.61 17.17 16.71
C LYS A 167 -5.01 17.69 17.02
N GLU A 168 -5.12 18.54 18.04
CA GLU A 168 -6.35 19.29 18.32
C GLU A 168 -6.79 20.08 17.08
N GLY A 169 -8.08 20.01 16.76
CA GLY A 169 -8.69 20.60 15.56
C GLY A 169 -8.28 19.92 14.25
N GLY A 170 -7.54 18.81 14.31
CA GLY A 170 -7.03 18.11 13.14
C GLY A 170 -8.09 17.31 12.39
N LEU A 171 -7.82 17.05 11.11
CA LEU A 171 -8.63 16.14 10.30
C LEU A 171 -8.33 14.69 10.66
N VAL A 172 -9.39 13.93 10.88
CA VAL A 172 -9.37 12.48 11.07
C VAL A 172 -10.18 11.86 9.95
N LEU A 173 -9.54 10.98 9.17
CA LEU A 173 -10.22 10.26 8.11
C LEU A 173 -10.66 8.91 8.67
N PHE A 174 -11.91 8.52 8.39
CA PHE A 174 -12.42 7.20 8.75
C PHE A 174 -13.26 6.61 7.62
N ASP A 175 -12.99 5.35 7.31
CA ASP A 175 -13.82 4.56 6.39
C ASP A 175 -13.89 3.11 6.89
N LEU A 176 -14.78 2.33 6.27
CA LEU A 176 -14.97 0.91 6.50
C LEU A 176 -14.69 0.10 5.25
N THR A 177 -14.09 -1.06 5.49
CA THR A 177 -13.93 -2.09 4.46
C THR A 177 -14.40 -3.45 4.95
N SER A 178 -14.53 -4.41 4.04
CA SER A 178 -14.87 -5.81 4.37
C SER A 178 -13.81 -6.73 3.77
N SER A 179 -13.28 -7.69 4.51
CA SER A 179 -12.38 -8.72 3.96
C SER A 179 -13.10 -10.06 3.95
N TYR A 180 -13.11 -10.76 2.80
CA TYR A 180 -13.63 -12.13 2.78
C TYR A 180 -12.81 -13.05 3.69
N PHE A 181 -13.50 -14.03 4.26
CA PHE A 181 -12.99 -14.93 5.29
C PHE A 181 -12.98 -16.37 4.76
N GLU A 182 -11.87 -17.08 4.93
CA GLU A 182 -11.67 -18.44 4.36
C GLU A 182 -11.97 -19.57 5.36
N GLY A 183 -12.48 -19.26 6.56
CA GLY A 183 -12.93 -20.25 7.55
C GLY A 183 -14.44 -20.19 7.84
N VAL A 184 -14.90 -20.99 8.81
CA VAL A 184 -16.33 -21.07 9.19
C VAL A 184 -16.59 -20.89 10.69
N THR A 185 -15.55 -20.82 11.51
CA THR A 185 -15.67 -20.88 12.98
C THR A 185 -15.61 -19.53 13.68
N CYS A 186 -15.12 -18.47 13.02
CA CYS A 186 -14.98 -17.16 13.65
C CYS A 186 -16.34 -16.48 13.85
N PRO A 187 -16.71 -16.08 15.10
CA PRO A 187 -17.99 -15.42 15.37
C PRO A 187 -18.21 -14.08 14.65
N LEU A 188 -17.11 -13.38 14.30
CA LEU A 188 -17.15 -12.15 13.51
C LEU A 188 -17.51 -12.39 12.05
N ALA A 189 -17.28 -13.60 11.54
CA ALA A 189 -17.50 -13.94 10.15
C ALA A 189 -19.00 -14.05 9.86
N ALA A 190 -19.53 -13.17 9.02
CA ALA A 190 -20.94 -13.16 8.66
C ALA A 190 -21.14 -12.82 7.18
N LEU A 191 -22.25 -13.26 6.60
CA LEU A 191 -22.65 -12.84 5.26
C LEU A 191 -23.09 -11.37 5.30
N GLY A 192 -22.57 -10.57 4.39
CA GLY A 192 -22.91 -9.17 4.25
C GLY A 192 -22.62 -8.63 2.86
N LYS A 193 -22.66 -7.31 2.72
CA LYS A 193 -22.31 -6.64 1.46
C LYS A 193 -20.79 -6.71 1.26
N SER A 194 -20.36 -7.58 0.36
CA SER A 194 -18.94 -7.73 0.00
C SER A 194 -18.42 -6.52 -0.78
N ARG A 195 -17.46 -5.81 -0.18
CA ARG A 195 -16.66 -4.76 -0.84
C ARG A 195 -15.50 -5.32 -1.66
N ASP A 196 -15.15 -6.59 -1.46
CA ASP A 196 -14.12 -7.30 -2.23
C ASP A 196 -14.65 -7.88 -3.55
N GLY A 197 -15.95 -7.73 -3.84
CA GLY A 197 -16.60 -8.27 -5.04
C GLY A 197 -16.85 -9.78 -5.01
N LYS A 198 -16.41 -10.50 -3.97
CA LYS A 198 -16.74 -11.91 -3.73
C LYS A 198 -18.10 -12.05 -3.05
N LYS A 199 -19.14 -12.33 -3.84
CA LYS A 199 -20.50 -12.56 -3.32
C LYS A 199 -20.60 -13.93 -2.66
N GLY A 200 -21.43 -14.04 -1.62
CA GLY A 200 -21.75 -15.31 -0.96
C GLY A 200 -20.66 -15.87 -0.06
N THR A 201 -19.55 -15.15 0.15
CA THR A 201 -18.50 -15.53 1.09
C THR A 201 -18.75 -14.89 2.45
N LEU A 202 -18.41 -15.61 3.53
CA LEU A 202 -18.28 -15.00 4.85
C LEU A 202 -17.24 -13.86 4.79
N GLN A 203 -17.44 -12.84 5.61
CA GLN A 203 -16.54 -11.70 5.69
C GLN A 203 -16.47 -11.15 7.10
N VAL A 204 -15.45 -10.33 7.35
CA VAL A 204 -15.36 -9.47 8.53
C VAL A 204 -15.28 -8.01 8.06
N ASN A 205 -15.93 -7.11 8.79
CA ASN A 205 -15.85 -5.68 8.51
C ASN A 205 -14.77 -5.07 9.40
N TRP A 206 -14.02 -4.10 8.90
CA TRP A 206 -13.05 -3.38 9.72
C TRP A 206 -12.84 -1.97 9.19
N GLY A 207 -12.64 -1.04 10.11
CA GLY A 207 -12.47 0.37 9.84
C GLY A 207 -11.05 0.81 10.12
N LEU A 208 -10.56 1.75 9.32
CA LEU A 208 -9.22 2.31 9.47
C LEU A 208 -9.38 3.79 9.79
N LEU A 209 -8.79 4.22 10.89
CA LEU A 209 -8.70 5.62 11.29
C LEU A 209 -7.31 6.11 10.95
N THR A 210 -7.23 7.21 10.19
CA THR A 210 -5.96 7.82 9.78
C THR A 210 -5.94 9.30 10.10
N ASP A 211 -4.73 9.85 10.14
CA ASP A 211 -4.55 11.30 10.08
C ASP A 211 -4.89 11.84 8.67
N GLU A 212 -4.69 13.15 8.48
CA GLU A 212 -4.93 13.83 7.21
C GLU A 212 -4.03 13.39 6.05
N ARG A 213 -2.90 12.72 6.32
CA ARG A 213 -1.97 12.19 5.31
C ARG A 213 -2.26 10.73 4.97
N GLY A 214 -3.24 10.10 5.61
CA GLY A 214 -3.53 8.68 5.43
C GLY A 214 -2.62 7.77 6.26
N ARG A 215 -1.87 8.29 7.24
CA ARG A 215 -1.08 7.48 8.19
C ARG A 215 -2.03 6.73 9.11
N PRO A 216 -1.92 5.40 9.25
CA PRO A 216 -2.82 4.64 10.11
C PRO A 216 -2.56 4.95 11.58
N VAL A 217 -3.64 5.22 12.33
CA VAL A 217 -3.60 5.51 13.77
C VAL A 217 -4.29 4.42 14.58
N ALA A 218 -5.47 3.97 14.12
CA ALA A 218 -6.25 2.95 14.80
C ALA A 218 -7.01 2.05 13.82
N VAL A 219 -7.34 0.85 14.28
CA VAL A 219 -8.16 -0.10 13.52
C VAL A 219 -9.24 -0.71 14.39
N SER A 220 -10.45 -0.82 13.86
CA SER A 220 -11.60 -1.36 14.58
C SER A 220 -12.22 -2.49 13.76
N VAL A 221 -12.39 -3.67 14.36
CA VAL A 221 -12.94 -4.86 13.68
C VAL A 221 -14.37 -5.11 14.15
N PHE A 222 -15.24 -5.46 13.20
CA PHE A 222 -16.68 -5.63 13.36
C PHE A 222 -17.15 -6.91 12.68
N LYS A 223 -18.36 -7.34 13.03
CA LYS A 223 -19.01 -8.47 12.38
C LYS A 223 -19.23 -8.19 10.89
N GLY A 224 -19.15 -9.21 10.04
CA GLY A 224 -19.26 -9.08 8.58
C GLY A 224 -20.55 -8.44 8.04
N ASN A 225 -21.59 -8.37 8.87
CA ASN A 225 -22.89 -7.78 8.53
C ASN A 225 -23.18 -6.46 9.25
N THR A 226 -22.20 -5.88 9.96
CA THR A 226 -22.34 -4.56 10.59
C THR A 226 -22.50 -3.47 9.53
N GLY A 227 -23.52 -2.61 9.71
CA GLY A 227 -23.78 -1.47 8.84
C GLY A 227 -22.81 -0.32 9.07
N ASP A 228 -22.56 0.47 8.03
CA ASP A 228 -21.53 1.50 8.07
C ASP A 228 -21.79 2.63 9.08
N PRO A 229 -23.03 3.17 9.21
CA PRO A 229 -23.27 4.30 10.11
C PRO A 229 -23.00 4.01 11.58
N THR A 230 -23.25 2.77 12.02
CA THR A 230 -23.17 2.40 13.44
C THR A 230 -21.73 2.33 13.96
N THR A 231 -20.72 2.41 13.08
CA THR A 231 -19.31 2.31 13.47
C THR A 231 -18.65 3.66 13.70
N LEU A 232 -19.25 4.76 13.23
CA LEU A 232 -18.68 6.10 13.25
C LEU A 232 -18.52 6.64 14.68
N LEU A 233 -19.58 6.67 15.46
CA LEU A 233 -19.57 7.26 16.81
C LEU A 233 -18.62 6.56 17.78
N PRO A 234 -18.48 5.22 17.78
CA PRO A 234 -17.40 4.57 18.51
C PRO A 234 -16.01 5.10 18.15
N GLN A 235 -15.76 5.50 16.90
CA GLN A 235 -14.47 6.08 16.52
C GLN A 235 -14.32 7.53 16.99
N VAL A 236 -15.37 8.34 16.90
CA VAL A 236 -15.37 9.71 17.44
C VAL A 236 -15.05 9.69 18.93
N ARG A 237 -15.73 8.83 19.70
CA ARG A 237 -15.47 8.64 21.14
C ARG A 237 -14.07 8.13 21.40
N LYS A 238 -13.57 7.14 20.64
CA LYS A 238 -12.19 6.67 20.74
C LYS A 238 -11.18 7.83 20.59
N VAL A 239 -11.36 8.72 19.61
CA VAL A 239 -10.45 9.87 19.42
C VAL A 239 -10.53 10.86 20.59
N LYS A 240 -11.73 11.15 21.09
CA LYS A 240 -11.91 12.10 22.19
C LYS A 240 -11.47 11.55 23.54
N ASP A 241 -12.00 10.38 23.88
CA ASP A 241 -11.96 9.81 25.21
C ASP A 241 -10.69 8.98 25.41
N ASP A 242 -10.38 8.07 24.48
CA ASP A 242 -9.23 7.17 24.61
C ASP A 242 -7.92 7.87 24.22
N PHE A 243 -7.94 8.73 23.19
CA PHE A 243 -6.75 9.43 22.70
C PHE A 243 -6.58 10.85 23.27
N GLY A 244 -7.60 11.38 23.94
CA GLY A 244 -7.55 12.69 24.59
C GLY A 244 -7.61 13.89 23.64
N ILE A 245 -8.01 13.70 22.38
CA ILE A 245 -8.12 14.77 21.38
C ILE A 245 -9.51 15.42 21.50
N LYS A 246 -9.58 16.59 22.12
CA LYS A 246 -10.85 17.23 22.47
C LYS A 246 -11.58 17.79 21.26
N THR A 247 -10.84 18.34 20.31
CA THR A 247 -11.37 18.93 19.09
C THR A 247 -10.87 18.18 17.86
N LEU A 248 -11.77 17.81 16.94
CA LEU A 248 -11.42 17.12 15.70
C LEU A 248 -12.41 17.42 14.58
N VAL A 249 -11.96 17.21 13.34
CA VAL A 249 -12.82 17.20 12.15
C VAL A 249 -12.85 15.79 11.57
N ILE A 250 -13.97 15.08 11.70
CA ILE A 250 -14.13 13.75 11.13
C ILE A 250 -14.58 13.80 9.67
N VAL A 251 -13.84 13.13 8.79
CA VAL A 251 -14.18 13.01 7.36
C VAL A 251 -14.62 11.59 7.06
N GLY A 252 -15.79 11.43 6.45
CA GLY A 252 -16.36 10.13 6.13
C GLY A 252 -17.31 10.15 4.94
N ASP A 253 -17.53 8.96 4.36
CA ASP A 253 -18.47 8.74 3.25
C ASP A 253 -19.91 9.11 3.65
N ARG A 254 -20.69 9.62 2.69
CA ARG A 254 -22.15 9.82 2.77
C ARG A 254 -22.96 8.58 3.14
N GLY A 255 -22.41 7.38 2.94
CA GLY A 255 -22.97 6.13 3.40
C GLY A 255 -22.85 5.94 4.92
N MET A 256 -21.82 6.53 5.53
CA MET A 256 -21.44 6.40 6.93
C MET A 256 -21.95 7.57 7.77
N ILE A 257 -21.70 8.81 7.33
CA ILE A 257 -22.17 10.03 8.02
C ILE A 257 -23.58 10.34 7.51
N THR A 258 -24.58 9.70 8.10
CA THR A 258 -26.00 9.96 7.81
C THR A 258 -26.54 11.10 8.69
N GLN A 259 -27.76 11.59 8.41
CA GLN A 259 -28.37 12.64 9.23
C GLN A 259 -28.43 12.26 10.72
N THR A 260 -28.80 11.01 11.02
CA THR A 260 -28.82 10.51 12.41
C THR A 260 -27.46 10.63 13.09
N GLN A 261 -26.38 10.31 12.37
CA GLN A 261 -25.02 10.42 12.90
C GLN A 261 -24.57 11.87 13.04
N ILE A 262 -25.01 12.75 12.14
CA ILE A 262 -24.79 14.20 12.26
C ILE A 262 -25.48 14.73 13.51
N ASP A 263 -26.73 14.36 13.77
CA ASP A 263 -27.48 14.82 14.93
C ASP A 263 -26.83 14.34 16.24
N GLU A 264 -26.31 13.11 16.26
CA GLU A 264 -25.53 12.59 17.40
C GLU A 264 -24.19 13.31 17.56
N ILE A 265 -23.48 13.64 16.47
CA ILE A 265 -22.23 14.41 16.50
C ILE A 265 -22.45 15.84 16.97
N LYS A 266 -23.57 16.49 16.59
CA LYS A 266 -23.93 17.84 17.05
C LYS A 266 -24.07 17.92 18.58
N GLY A 267 -24.38 16.80 19.25
CA GLY A 267 -24.40 16.71 20.70
C GLY A 267 -23.02 16.56 21.36
N LEU A 268 -21.94 16.50 20.59
CA LEU A 268 -20.57 16.33 21.08
C LEU A 268 -19.76 17.62 20.83
N ASP A 269 -19.47 18.35 21.91
CA ASP A 269 -18.67 19.59 21.84
C ASP A 269 -17.30 19.34 21.20
N GLY A 270 -16.91 20.19 20.25
CA GLY A 270 -15.60 20.12 19.58
C GLY A 270 -15.50 19.05 18.49
N VAL A 271 -16.60 18.50 17.99
CA VAL A 271 -16.57 17.56 16.87
C VAL A 271 -17.20 18.18 15.64
N ASP A 272 -16.35 18.51 14.67
CA ASP A 272 -16.77 18.92 13.34
C ASP A 272 -16.74 17.75 12.37
N TRP A 273 -17.44 17.87 11.25
CA TRP A 273 -17.52 16.80 10.27
C TRP A 273 -17.59 17.30 8.83
N ILE A 274 -17.09 16.47 7.91
CA ILE A 274 -17.19 16.68 6.46
C ILE A 274 -17.72 15.39 5.82
N THR A 275 -18.79 15.50 5.03
CA THR A 275 -19.34 14.40 4.23
C THR A 275 -19.96 14.90 2.93
N ALA A 276 -20.68 14.05 2.18
CA ALA A 276 -21.38 14.43 0.96
C ALA A 276 -22.87 14.09 0.99
N LEU A 277 -23.67 14.74 0.14
CA LEU A 277 -25.07 14.39 -0.06
C LEU A 277 -25.23 13.08 -0.85
N LYS A 278 -26.28 12.34 -0.46
CA LYS A 278 -26.84 11.26 -1.29
C LYS A 278 -27.60 11.86 -2.47
N SER A 279 -27.72 11.10 -3.56
CA SER A 279 -28.38 11.56 -4.80
C SER A 279 -29.80 12.10 -4.57
N ALA A 280 -30.55 11.55 -3.61
CA ALA A 280 -31.88 12.05 -3.26
C ALA A 280 -31.86 13.48 -2.72
N GLY A 281 -30.87 13.84 -1.89
CA GLY A 281 -30.72 15.19 -1.37
C GLY A 281 -30.30 16.19 -2.44
N ILE A 282 -29.39 15.79 -3.34
CA ILE A 282 -28.99 16.61 -4.50
C ILE A 282 -30.20 16.87 -5.39
N LYS A 283 -31.00 15.83 -5.66
CA LYS A 283 -32.21 15.95 -6.47
C LYS A 283 -33.21 16.95 -5.88
N LYS A 284 -33.45 16.91 -4.57
CA LYS A 284 -34.31 17.90 -3.88
C LYS A 284 -33.81 19.34 -4.04
N LEU A 285 -32.50 19.55 -3.94
CA LEU A 285 -31.90 20.88 -4.11
C LEU A 285 -32.07 21.42 -5.54
N MET A 286 -32.00 20.54 -6.55
CA MET A 286 -32.26 20.92 -7.93
C MET A 286 -33.75 21.16 -8.22
N GLU A 287 -34.64 20.31 -7.68
CA GLU A 287 -36.09 20.47 -7.83
C GLU A 287 -36.62 21.74 -7.13
N GLY A 288 -35.98 22.15 -6.03
CA GLY A 288 -36.26 23.40 -5.32
C GLY A 288 -35.51 24.61 -5.86
N GLU A 289 -34.85 24.50 -7.02
CA GLU A 289 -34.07 25.56 -7.67
C GLU A 289 -32.92 26.17 -6.84
N ALA A 290 -32.58 25.57 -5.70
CA ALA A 290 -31.44 25.97 -4.88
C ALA A 290 -30.09 25.62 -5.53
N LEU A 291 -30.08 24.64 -6.44
CA LEU A 291 -28.91 24.27 -7.23
C LEU A 291 -29.22 24.36 -8.74
N GLN A 292 -28.74 25.44 -9.37
CA GLN A 292 -28.87 25.72 -10.80
C GLN A 292 -27.56 25.46 -11.53
N MET A 293 -27.62 25.11 -12.82
CA MET A 293 -26.41 24.75 -13.60
C MET A 293 -25.56 25.98 -13.94
N GLU A 294 -26.21 27.13 -14.09
CA GLU A 294 -25.64 28.45 -14.37
C GLU A 294 -24.71 28.91 -13.24
N LEU A 295 -24.90 28.39 -12.02
CA LEU A 295 -24.01 28.64 -10.88
C LEU A 295 -22.60 28.06 -11.08
N PHE A 296 -22.40 27.21 -12.10
CA PHE A 296 -21.11 26.61 -12.42
C PHE A 296 -20.39 27.25 -13.62
N ASP A 297 -20.93 28.34 -14.18
CA ASP A 297 -20.44 28.91 -15.44
C ASP A 297 -19.04 29.56 -15.30
N GLU A 298 -18.73 30.14 -14.15
CA GLU A 298 -17.40 30.72 -13.87
C GLU A 298 -16.44 29.75 -13.17
N ARG A 299 -16.96 28.92 -12.26
CA ARG A 299 -16.20 27.94 -11.48
C ARG A 299 -17.01 26.66 -11.31
N ASN A 300 -16.34 25.51 -11.37
CA ASN A 300 -16.95 24.20 -11.14
C ASN A 300 -17.33 23.93 -9.66
N LEU A 301 -17.38 24.96 -8.83
CA LEU A 301 -17.61 24.91 -7.39
C LEU A 301 -18.43 26.13 -6.96
N PHE A 302 -19.48 25.89 -6.18
CA PHE A 302 -20.34 26.93 -5.61
C PHE A 302 -20.71 26.59 -4.17
N GLU A 303 -20.69 27.58 -3.29
CA GLU A 303 -21.05 27.43 -1.88
C GLU A 303 -22.46 27.99 -1.62
N MET A 304 -23.24 27.30 -0.80
CA MET A 304 -24.56 27.74 -0.38
C MET A 304 -24.96 27.24 1.02
N THR A 305 -25.97 27.89 1.59
CA THR A 305 -26.71 27.44 2.76
C THR A 305 -28.14 27.09 2.34
N HIS A 306 -28.80 26.18 3.06
CA HIS A 306 -30.18 25.82 2.72
C HIS A 306 -30.99 25.52 3.99
N PRO A 307 -32.28 25.90 4.07
CA PRO A 307 -33.11 25.71 5.27
C PRO A 307 -33.22 24.26 5.77
N ASP A 308 -33.23 23.28 4.85
CA ASP A 308 -33.22 21.84 5.20
C ASP A 308 -31.91 21.38 5.90
N TYR A 309 -30.87 22.21 5.86
CA TYR A 309 -29.54 21.92 6.40
C TYR A 309 -29.08 23.08 7.30
N PRO A 310 -29.78 23.36 8.41
CA PRO A 310 -29.51 24.53 9.24
C PRO A 310 -28.16 24.41 9.94
N GLY A 311 -27.37 25.48 9.87
CA GLY A 311 -26.03 25.55 10.47
C GLY A 311 -24.97 24.74 9.72
N GLU A 312 -25.23 24.35 8.47
CA GLU A 312 -24.30 23.59 7.64
C GLU A 312 -23.97 24.35 6.37
N ARG A 313 -22.72 24.21 5.90
CA ARG A 313 -22.29 24.71 4.60
C ARG A 313 -22.40 23.61 3.55
N LEU A 314 -22.97 23.95 2.40
CA LEU A 314 -23.08 23.08 1.24
C LEU A 314 -22.13 23.57 0.15
N VAL A 315 -21.20 22.71 -0.28
CA VAL A 315 -20.31 23.02 -1.40
C VAL A 315 -20.68 22.14 -2.58
N ALA A 316 -21.44 22.71 -3.50
CA ALA A 316 -21.83 22.04 -4.74
C ALA A 316 -20.67 22.06 -5.73
N CYS A 317 -20.43 20.92 -6.37
CA CYS A 317 -19.34 20.72 -7.31
C CYS A 317 -19.84 20.04 -8.57
N LEU A 318 -19.39 20.53 -9.72
CA LEU A 318 -19.63 19.92 -11.03
C LEU A 318 -18.31 19.39 -11.59
N ASN A 319 -18.20 18.07 -11.78
CA ASN A 319 -17.05 17.48 -12.46
C ASN A 319 -17.44 17.05 -13.89
N PRO A 320 -17.01 17.79 -14.95
CA PRO A 320 -17.38 17.50 -16.33
C PRO A 320 -16.92 16.13 -16.82
N GLU A 321 -15.74 15.67 -16.38
CA GLU A 321 -15.21 14.36 -16.77
C GLU A 321 -15.98 13.21 -16.11
N LEU A 322 -16.35 13.38 -14.83
CA LEU A 322 -17.24 12.44 -14.15
C LEU A 322 -18.63 12.42 -14.79
N ARG A 323 -19.11 13.58 -15.28
CA ARG A 323 -20.38 13.69 -16.02
C ARG A 323 -20.33 12.84 -17.29
N LYS A 324 -19.30 13.01 -18.12
CA LYS A 324 -19.07 12.19 -19.34
C LYS A 324 -18.98 10.71 -19.00
N LEU A 325 -18.19 10.34 -17.99
CA LEU A 325 -17.97 8.94 -17.60
C LEU A 325 -19.26 8.26 -17.13
N ARG A 326 -20.05 8.93 -16.27
CA ARG A 326 -21.33 8.41 -15.79
C ARG A 326 -22.35 8.29 -16.93
N GLY A 327 -22.43 9.30 -17.81
CA GLY A 327 -23.27 9.27 -18.99
C GLY A 327 -22.98 8.08 -19.90
N HIS A 328 -21.70 7.87 -20.25
CA HIS A 328 -21.27 6.71 -21.04
C HIS A 328 -21.62 5.39 -20.37
N LYS A 329 -21.32 5.26 -19.06
CA LYS A 329 -21.63 4.04 -18.30
C LYS A 329 -23.12 3.74 -18.24
N ARG A 330 -23.97 4.75 -18.03
CA ARG A 330 -25.43 4.59 -18.02
C ARG A 330 -25.94 4.10 -19.38
N ARG A 331 -25.53 4.73 -20.48
CA ARG A 331 -25.90 4.30 -21.84
C ARG A 331 -25.46 2.85 -22.11
N SER A 332 -24.21 2.52 -21.79
CA SER A 332 -23.69 1.15 -21.96
C SER A 332 -24.50 0.10 -21.17
N LEU A 333 -24.91 0.41 -19.94
CA LEU A 333 -25.74 -0.49 -19.12
C LEU A 333 -27.18 -0.59 -19.63
N LEU A 334 -27.76 0.51 -20.14
CA LEU A 334 -29.07 0.51 -20.79
C LEU A 334 -29.06 -0.35 -22.04
N ASP A 335 -28.08 -0.15 -22.94
CA ASP A 335 -27.93 -0.96 -24.16
C ASP A 335 -27.79 -2.44 -23.83
N ALA A 336 -26.98 -2.78 -22.82
CA ALA A 336 -26.83 -4.17 -22.38
C ALA A 336 -28.14 -4.75 -21.80
N THR A 337 -28.94 -3.93 -21.11
CA THR A 337 -30.25 -4.34 -20.58
C THR A 337 -31.25 -4.56 -21.72
N SER A 338 -31.36 -3.59 -22.63
CA SER A 338 -32.25 -3.65 -23.78
C SER A 338 -31.96 -4.84 -24.68
N ARG A 339 -30.68 -5.13 -24.97
CA ARG A 339 -30.28 -6.32 -25.75
C ARG A 339 -30.73 -7.64 -25.12
N GLU A 340 -30.71 -7.74 -23.79
CA GLU A 340 -31.15 -8.96 -23.10
C GLU A 340 -32.68 -9.05 -23.00
N LEU A 341 -33.38 -7.93 -22.80
CA LEU A 341 -34.84 -7.89 -22.84
C LEU A 341 -35.36 -8.20 -24.25
N GLU A 342 -34.67 -7.76 -25.30
CA GLU A 342 -35.00 -8.06 -26.70
C GLU A 342 -35.02 -9.57 -26.97
N LYS A 343 -34.07 -10.30 -26.39
CA LYS A 343 -34.04 -11.77 -26.48
C LYS A 343 -35.28 -12.39 -25.84
N VAL A 344 -35.74 -11.85 -24.71
CA VAL A 344 -36.97 -12.32 -24.04
C VAL A 344 -38.19 -11.96 -24.88
N ARG A 345 -38.29 -10.73 -25.39
CA ARG A 345 -39.36 -10.29 -26.30
C ARG A 345 -39.48 -11.19 -27.51
N THR A 346 -38.36 -11.45 -28.19
CA THR A 346 -38.29 -12.34 -29.35
C THR A 346 -38.70 -13.79 -29.00
N MET A 347 -38.34 -14.27 -27.81
CA MET A 347 -38.69 -15.63 -27.37
C MET A 347 -40.20 -15.79 -27.13
N VAL A 348 -40.83 -14.78 -26.52
CA VAL A 348 -42.28 -14.74 -26.28
C VAL A 348 -43.04 -14.61 -27.60
N GLN A 349 -42.65 -13.66 -28.47
CA GLN A 349 -43.28 -13.45 -29.77
C GLN A 349 -43.21 -14.68 -30.68
N ARG A 350 -42.11 -15.43 -30.64
CA ARG A 350 -41.94 -16.66 -31.43
C ARG A 350 -42.59 -17.89 -30.80
N GLY A 351 -43.30 -17.76 -29.68
CA GLY A 351 -43.91 -18.88 -28.96
C GLY A 351 -42.91 -19.92 -28.45
N ARG A 352 -41.62 -19.57 -28.34
CA ARG A 352 -40.56 -20.48 -27.86
C ARG A 352 -40.42 -20.50 -26.35
N PHE A 353 -41.09 -19.57 -25.66
CA PHE A 353 -41.16 -19.56 -24.20
C PHE A 353 -42.20 -20.59 -23.75
N LYS A 354 -41.77 -21.59 -22.96
CA LYS A 354 -42.64 -22.69 -22.50
C LYS A 354 -43.75 -22.21 -21.57
N GLY A 355 -43.49 -21.14 -20.82
CA GLY A 355 -44.49 -20.48 -20.01
C GLY A 355 -45.34 -19.54 -20.83
N LYS A 356 -46.65 -19.53 -20.65
CA LYS A 356 -47.54 -18.56 -21.32
C LYS A 356 -48.15 -17.57 -20.37
N ASP A 357 -48.07 -17.82 -19.06
CA ASP A 357 -48.60 -16.91 -18.08
C ASP A 357 -47.67 -15.71 -17.85
N LYS A 358 -48.28 -14.59 -17.44
CA LYS A 358 -47.61 -13.35 -17.09
C LYS A 358 -46.54 -13.53 -15.99
N ALA A 359 -46.74 -14.48 -15.07
CA ALA A 359 -45.87 -14.66 -13.92
C ALA A 359 -44.50 -15.23 -14.34
N GLU A 360 -44.49 -16.26 -15.18
CA GLU A 360 -43.29 -16.91 -15.69
C GLU A 360 -42.48 -15.97 -16.58
N ILE A 361 -43.15 -15.20 -17.44
CA ILE A 361 -42.51 -14.13 -18.22
C ILE A 361 -41.90 -13.10 -17.27
N GLY A 362 -42.66 -12.67 -16.25
CA GLY A 362 -42.20 -11.74 -15.22
C GLY A 362 -40.95 -12.20 -14.48
N VAL A 363 -40.85 -13.49 -14.13
CA VAL A 363 -39.65 -14.05 -13.49
C VAL A 363 -38.43 -13.96 -14.43
N LYS A 364 -38.60 -14.23 -15.72
CA LYS A 364 -37.50 -14.15 -16.70
C LYS A 364 -37.06 -12.71 -16.93
N VAL A 365 -38.02 -11.79 -17.14
CA VAL A 365 -37.77 -10.35 -17.30
C VAL A 365 -37.10 -9.77 -16.04
N GLY A 366 -37.60 -10.14 -14.87
CA GLY A 366 -37.03 -9.76 -13.56
C GLY A 366 -35.56 -10.15 -13.42
N LYS A 367 -35.17 -11.36 -13.87
CA LYS A 367 -33.76 -11.79 -13.88
C LYS A 367 -32.88 -10.90 -14.77
N VAL A 368 -33.40 -10.45 -15.92
CA VAL A 368 -32.68 -9.57 -16.85
C VAL A 368 -32.54 -8.16 -16.27
N ILE A 369 -33.65 -7.56 -15.85
CA ILE A 369 -33.67 -6.16 -15.43
C ILE A 369 -32.88 -5.91 -14.13
N ASN A 370 -32.84 -6.91 -13.25
CA ASN A 370 -32.05 -6.87 -12.00
C ASN A 370 -30.55 -7.11 -12.22
N LYS A 371 -30.13 -7.63 -13.38
CA LYS A 371 -28.73 -7.94 -13.67
C LYS A 371 -27.86 -6.67 -13.71
N TYR A 372 -28.32 -5.64 -14.42
CA TYR A 372 -27.58 -4.39 -14.64
C TYR A 372 -28.11 -3.21 -13.81
N LYS A 373 -29.14 -3.44 -12.98
CA LYS A 373 -29.75 -2.42 -12.09
C LYS A 373 -30.33 -1.20 -12.82
N MET A 374 -30.77 -1.36 -14.08
CA MET A 374 -31.36 -0.30 -14.90
C MET A 374 -32.90 -0.26 -14.86
N ALA A 375 -33.52 -1.02 -13.94
CA ALA A 375 -34.98 -1.15 -13.88
C ALA A 375 -35.74 0.17 -13.79
N LYS A 376 -35.17 1.15 -13.09
CA LYS A 376 -35.73 2.50 -12.94
C LYS A 376 -35.92 3.27 -14.27
N HIS A 377 -35.28 2.85 -15.36
CA HIS A 377 -35.35 3.51 -16.67
C HIS A 377 -36.11 2.69 -17.71
N VAL A 378 -36.68 1.53 -17.36
CA VAL A 378 -37.34 0.66 -18.32
C VAL A 378 -38.78 0.46 -17.91
N VAL A 379 -39.69 0.73 -18.83
CA VAL A 379 -41.12 0.43 -18.67
C VAL A 379 -41.38 -0.93 -19.31
N LEU A 380 -42.03 -1.80 -18.56
CA LEU A 380 -42.33 -3.18 -18.96
C LEU A 380 -43.84 -3.33 -19.17
N ASP A 381 -44.24 -3.93 -20.29
CA ASP A 381 -45.60 -4.40 -20.53
C ASP A 381 -45.59 -5.93 -20.58
N ILE A 382 -46.16 -6.57 -19.56
CA ILE A 382 -46.16 -8.02 -19.41
C ILE A 382 -47.60 -8.49 -19.26
N ARG A 383 -48.04 -9.34 -20.18
CA ARG A 383 -49.37 -9.98 -20.21
C ARG A 383 -49.20 -11.45 -20.57
N ASP A 384 -50.27 -12.23 -20.48
CA ASP A 384 -50.22 -13.63 -20.89
C ASP A 384 -49.86 -13.73 -22.38
N GLY A 385 -48.79 -14.46 -22.69
CA GLY A 385 -48.26 -14.62 -24.04
C GLY A 385 -47.70 -13.35 -24.70
N PHE A 386 -47.56 -12.24 -23.96
CA PHE A 386 -47.09 -10.96 -24.52
C PHE A 386 -46.08 -10.28 -23.60
N PHE A 387 -44.98 -9.82 -24.20
CA PHE A 387 -43.98 -9.01 -23.53
C PHE A 387 -43.46 -7.94 -24.47
N ASP A 388 -43.49 -6.69 -24.00
CA ASP A 388 -42.79 -5.58 -24.65
C ASP A 388 -42.14 -4.67 -23.59
N PHE A 389 -41.23 -3.82 -24.04
CA PHE A 389 -40.55 -2.86 -23.18
C PHE A 389 -40.10 -1.63 -23.96
N HIS A 390 -39.94 -0.51 -23.27
CA HIS A 390 -39.25 0.66 -23.80
C HIS A 390 -38.43 1.35 -22.71
N VAL A 391 -37.45 2.14 -23.13
CA VAL A 391 -36.66 2.98 -22.24
C VAL A 391 -37.44 4.28 -21.99
N ASP A 392 -37.57 4.64 -20.71
CA ASP A 392 -38.16 5.89 -20.26
C ASP A 392 -37.11 7.00 -20.36
N GLU A 393 -36.99 7.60 -21.55
CA GLU A 393 -35.97 8.62 -21.83
C GLU A 393 -36.07 9.83 -20.88
N LYS A 394 -37.28 10.19 -20.43
CA LYS A 394 -37.46 11.27 -19.45
C LYS A 394 -36.76 10.94 -18.13
N LYS A 395 -36.84 9.70 -17.64
CA LYS A 395 -36.10 9.27 -16.44
C LYS A 395 -34.59 9.17 -16.68
N VAL A 396 -34.17 8.83 -17.90
CA VAL A 396 -32.75 8.80 -18.27
C VAL A 396 -32.17 10.22 -18.25
N GLU A 397 -32.88 11.20 -18.81
CA GLU A 397 -32.53 12.62 -18.81
C GLU A 397 -32.51 13.20 -17.39
N ALA A 398 -33.52 12.91 -16.57
CA ALA A 398 -33.56 13.35 -15.19
C ALA A 398 -32.38 12.82 -14.35
N GLU A 399 -31.94 11.58 -14.59
CA GLU A 399 -30.72 11.06 -13.96
C GLU A 399 -29.45 11.65 -14.57
N ALA A 400 -29.44 11.91 -15.88
CA ALA A 400 -28.32 12.54 -16.56
C ALA A 400 -28.05 13.98 -16.09
N ALA A 401 -29.08 14.70 -15.64
CA ALA A 401 -28.94 16.02 -15.04
C ALA A 401 -28.09 16.01 -13.76
N LEU A 402 -28.07 14.89 -13.02
CA LEU A 402 -27.27 14.71 -11.80
C LEU A 402 -25.84 14.23 -12.07
N ASP A 403 -25.48 13.96 -13.32
CA ASP A 403 -24.17 13.44 -13.65
C ASP A 403 -23.07 14.47 -13.43
N GLY A 404 -22.00 14.06 -12.75
CA GLY A 404 -20.89 14.95 -12.40
C GLY A 404 -21.15 15.84 -11.19
N ILE A 405 -22.40 15.97 -10.74
CA ILE A 405 -22.76 16.76 -9.56
C ILE A 405 -22.50 15.94 -8.28
N TYR A 406 -21.87 16.59 -7.32
CA TYR A 406 -21.80 16.16 -5.92
C TYR A 406 -21.82 17.39 -5.02
N VAL A 407 -22.40 17.25 -3.83
CA VAL A 407 -22.50 18.35 -2.86
C VAL A 407 -21.85 17.88 -1.58
N ILE A 408 -20.81 18.58 -1.15
CA ILE A 408 -20.17 18.37 0.16
C ILE A 408 -21.01 19.10 1.21
N ARG A 409 -21.15 18.49 2.38
CA ARG A 409 -21.77 19.06 3.57
C ARG A 409 -20.72 19.12 4.66
N THR A 410 -20.69 20.21 5.41
CA THR A 410 -19.75 20.40 6.51
C THR A 410 -20.35 21.24 7.62
N SER A 411 -19.95 20.97 8.87
CA SER A 411 -20.21 21.87 10.01
C SER A 411 -19.19 23.00 10.11
N LEU A 412 -18.02 22.85 9.47
CA LEU A 412 -16.96 23.86 9.50
C LEU A 412 -17.42 25.20 8.91
N ASP A 413 -17.17 26.29 9.62
CA ASP A 413 -17.36 27.65 9.11
C ASP A 413 -16.28 28.06 8.09
N GLU A 414 -16.47 29.22 7.45
CA GLU A 414 -15.57 29.75 6.42
C GLU A 414 -14.16 30.06 6.97
N GLY A 415 -14.05 30.47 8.24
CA GLY A 415 -12.78 30.73 8.91
C GLY A 415 -11.99 29.45 9.22
N GLN A 416 -12.68 28.33 9.43
CA GLN A 416 -12.07 27.02 9.66
C GLN A 416 -11.65 26.32 8.35
N ALA A 417 -12.44 26.43 7.28
CA ALA A 417 -12.10 25.88 5.97
C ALA A 417 -12.77 26.64 4.82
N SER A 418 -12.00 26.98 3.79
CA SER A 418 -12.53 27.45 2.52
C SER A 418 -13.41 26.38 1.85
N ALA A 419 -14.28 26.79 0.93
CA ALA A 419 -15.11 25.87 0.15
C ALA A 419 -14.24 24.85 -0.61
N GLU A 420 -13.14 25.34 -1.19
CA GLU A 420 -12.16 24.51 -1.87
C GLU A 420 -11.50 23.50 -0.93
N ASP A 421 -11.11 23.92 0.28
CA ASP A 421 -10.49 23.03 1.26
C ASP A 421 -11.46 21.99 1.81
N ALA A 422 -12.73 22.33 2.03
CA ALA A 422 -13.76 21.34 2.39
C ALA A 422 -13.83 20.21 1.35
N VAL A 423 -13.76 20.55 0.06
CA VAL A 423 -13.72 19.58 -1.04
C VAL A 423 -12.39 18.81 -1.07
N ARG A 424 -11.24 19.47 -0.86
CA ARG A 424 -9.94 18.79 -0.78
C ARG A 424 -9.90 17.80 0.39
N HIS A 425 -10.39 18.20 1.56
CA HIS A 425 -10.48 17.38 2.76
C HIS A 425 -11.36 16.15 2.53
N TYR A 426 -12.55 16.32 1.95
CA TYR A 426 -13.39 15.19 1.58
C TYR A 426 -12.68 14.24 0.60
N LYS A 427 -11.98 14.78 -0.40
CA LYS A 427 -11.21 13.97 -1.36
C LYS A 427 -9.99 13.25 -0.74
N LYS A 428 -9.53 13.61 0.47
CA LYS A 428 -8.48 12.87 1.19
C LYS A 428 -8.94 11.44 1.56
N LEU A 429 -10.23 11.12 1.54
CA LEU A 429 -10.73 9.73 1.72
C LEU A 429 -10.12 8.72 0.74
N VAL A 430 -9.68 9.17 -0.44
CA VAL A 430 -8.95 8.32 -1.40
C VAL A 430 -7.64 7.74 -0.82
N LEU A 431 -7.06 8.39 0.19
CA LEU A 431 -5.88 7.90 0.90
C LEU A 431 -6.20 6.64 1.70
N ILE A 432 -7.39 6.55 2.31
CA ILE A 432 -7.85 5.34 2.99
C ILE A 432 -8.13 4.23 1.96
N GLU A 433 -8.72 4.55 0.81
CA GLU A 433 -8.92 3.56 -0.27
C GLU A 433 -7.57 2.98 -0.75
N ALA A 434 -6.55 3.83 -0.89
CA ALA A 434 -5.19 3.41 -1.21
C ALA A 434 -4.59 2.54 -0.10
N ALA A 435 -4.78 2.91 1.17
CA ALA A 435 -4.36 2.12 2.32
C ALA A 435 -5.01 0.73 2.32
N TYR A 436 -6.33 0.63 2.10
CA TYR A 436 -7.01 -0.66 1.98
C TYR A 436 -6.48 -1.52 0.84
N ARG A 437 -6.10 -0.90 -0.28
CA ARG A 437 -5.51 -1.63 -1.41
C ARG A 437 -4.14 -2.22 -1.05
N SER A 438 -3.27 -1.45 -0.38
CA SER A 438 -1.99 -1.97 0.15
C SER A 438 -2.23 -3.08 1.16
N LEU A 439 -3.05 -2.80 2.18
CA LEU A 439 -3.37 -3.71 3.28
C LEU A 439 -3.90 -5.06 2.77
N LYS A 440 -4.87 -5.04 1.87
CA LYS A 440 -5.55 -6.27 1.44
C LYS A 440 -4.84 -7.07 0.37
N THR A 441 -4.16 -6.43 -0.57
CA THR A 441 -3.87 -7.09 -1.86
C THR A 441 -2.44 -6.93 -2.34
N ILE A 442 -1.87 -5.72 -2.25
CA ILE A 442 -0.60 -5.44 -2.92
C ILE A 442 0.59 -5.80 -2.04
N ASP A 443 0.61 -5.27 -0.81
CA ASP A 443 1.83 -5.25 -0.02
C ASP A 443 1.70 -6.11 1.26
N ILE A 444 0.71 -5.85 2.11
CA ILE A 444 0.61 -6.48 3.44
C ILE A 444 -0.19 -7.80 3.43
N LYS A 445 -1.12 -7.95 2.47
CA LYS A 445 -2.00 -9.13 2.32
C LYS A 445 -2.70 -9.57 3.63
N THR A 446 -3.54 -8.69 4.19
CA THR A 446 -4.43 -9.02 5.31
C THR A 446 -5.31 -10.24 5.01
N ARG A 447 -5.60 -10.50 3.73
CA ARG A 447 -6.29 -11.70 3.26
C ARG A 447 -5.30 -12.66 2.57
N PRO A 448 -5.52 -13.98 2.68
CA PRO A 448 -6.66 -14.63 3.33
C PRO A 448 -6.59 -14.60 4.87
N ILE A 449 -7.75 -14.49 5.52
CA ILE A 449 -7.86 -14.58 6.98
C ILE A 449 -8.19 -16.03 7.34
N ARG A 450 -7.26 -16.70 8.03
CA ARG A 450 -7.33 -18.12 8.43
C ARG A 450 -7.47 -18.34 9.94
N HIS A 451 -7.59 -17.28 10.72
CA HIS A 451 -7.69 -17.35 12.19
C HIS A 451 -9.10 -17.73 12.63
N TYR A 452 -9.22 -18.59 13.66
CA TYR A 452 -10.50 -19.14 14.10
C TYR A 452 -11.20 -18.31 15.17
N THR A 453 -10.48 -17.70 16.10
CA THR A 453 -11.09 -16.92 17.19
C THR A 453 -11.29 -15.46 16.78
N GLU A 454 -12.25 -14.81 17.42
CA GLU A 454 -12.48 -13.37 17.25
C GLU A 454 -11.20 -12.56 17.56
N ASP A 455 -10.57 -12.83 18.70
CA ASP A 455 -9.38 -12.13 19.14
C ASP A 455 -8.21 -12.29 18.17
N ARG A 456 -7.98 -13.48 17.61
CA ARG A 456 -6.90 -13.66 16.63
C ARG A 456 -7.16 -12.99 15.29
N VAL A 457 -8.43 -12.88 14.88
CA VAL A 457 -8.79 -12.07 13.71
C VAL A 457 -8.52 -10.59 13.98
N ARG A 458 -8.90 -10.09 15.17
CA ARG A 458 -8.62 -8.71 15.60
C ARG A 458 -7.12 -8.43 15.63
N ALA A 459 -6.35 -9.30 16.27
CA ALA A 459 -4.91 -9.20 16.38
C ALA A 459 -4.21 -9.25 15.01
N HIS A 460 -4.67 -10.09 14.09
CA HIS A 460 -4.11 -10.17 12.73
C HIS A 460 -4.33 -8.88 11.94
N ILE A 461 -5.55 -8.34 11.97
CA ILE A 461 -5.86 -7.07 11.30
C ILE A 461 -5.05 -5.93 11.94
N PHE A 462 -4.90 -5.93 13.27
CA PHE A 462 -4.07 -4.97 13.99
C PHE A 462 -2.58 -5.07 13.62
N LEU A 463 -2.03 -6.28 13.57
CA LEU A 463 -0.67 -6.55 13.09
C LEU A 463 -0.47 -6.05 11.64
N CYS A 464 -1.44 -6.26 10.76
CA CYS A 464 -1.41 -5.73 9.40
C CYS A 464 -1.42 -4.20 9.36
N MET A 465 -2.20 -3.54 10.21
CA MET A 465 -2.20 -2.07 10.32
C MET A 465 -0.82 -1.56 10.78
N LEU A 466 -0.21 -2.21 11.77
CA LEU A 466 1.13 -1.89 12.24
C LEU A 466 2.22 -2.10 11.18
N ALA A 467 2.11 -3.16 10.37
CA ALA A 467 2.98 -3.36 9.21
C ALA A 467 2.80 -2.28 8.15
N TYR A 468 1.55 -1.89 7.87
CA TYR A 468 1.24 -0.78 6.98
C TYR A 468 1.77 0.55 7.51
N TYR A 469 1.78 0.78 8.83
CA TYR A 469 2.36 1.98 9.43
C TYR A 469 3.86 2.12 9.08
N VAL A 470 4.63 1.05 9.26
CA VAL A 470 6.07 1.04 8.91
C VAL A 470 6.25 1.16 7.39
N GLU A 471 5.49 0.41 6.59
CA GLU A 471 5.53 0.47 5.12
C GLU A 471 5.18 1.86 4.59
N TRP A 472 4.21 2.55 5.18
CA TRP A 472 3.83 3.92 4.81
C TRP A 472 5.03 4.87 4.94
N HIS A 473 5.76 4.79 6.06
CA HIS A 473 6.96 5.61 6.28
C HIS A 473 8.09 5.26 5.31
N MET A 474 8.33 3.97 5.06
CA MET A 474 9.31 3.54 4.05
C MET A 474 8.94 4.08 2.66
N ARG A 475 7.66 4.04 2.29
CA ARG A 475 7.17 4.55 1.01
C ARG A 475 7.32 6.06 0.90
N GLU A 476 7.09 6.80 1.98
CA GLU A 476 7.34 8.25 2.02
C GLU A 476 8.84 8.58 1.88
N ALA A 477 9.73 7.86 2.57
CA ALA A 477 11.17 8.03 2.43
C ALA A 477 11.65 7.69 1.00
N TRP A 478 11.05 6.68 0.38
CA TRP A 478 11.45 6.20 -0.94
C TRP A 478 10.71 6.84 -2.11
N ARG A 479 9.90 7.89 -1.92
CA ARG A 479 9.11 8.49 -3.02
C ARG A 479 9.92 8.77 -4.28
N SER A 480 11.17 9.24 -4.12
CA SER A 480 12.07 9.52 -5.24
C SER A 480 12.48 8.27 -6.01
N LEU A 481 12.55 7.10 -5.36
CA LEU A 481 12.90 5.81 -5.97
C LEU A 481 11.69 5.05 -6.53
N LEU A 482 10.49 5.47 -6.17
CA LEU A 482 9.24 4.78 -6.49
C LEU A 482 8.46 5.47 -7.61
N PHE A 483 7.50 4.77 -8.22
CA PHE A 483 6.45 5.35 -9.07
C PHE A 483 5.44 6.23 -8.29
N CYS A 484 5.95 7.00 -7.34
CA CYS A 484 5.22 7.97 -6.54
C CYS A 484 5.51 9.36 -7.09
N ASP A 485 4.48 10.20 -7.06
CA ASP A 485 4.63 11.62 -7.30
C ASP A 485 5.33 12.26 -6.10
N GLU A 486 6.37 13.04 -6.36
CA GLU A 486 7.18 13.72 -5.35
C GLU A 486 6.58 15.08 -4.97
N ASP A 487 5.89 15.74 -5.91
CA ASP A 487 5.27 17.05 -5.68
C ASP A 487 4.02 16.91 -4.79
N GLN A 488 4.22 17.08 -3.48
CA GLN A 488 3.12 17.08 -2.51
C GLN A 488 2.51 18.47 -2.33
N GLU A 489 3.26 19.53 -2.61
CA GLU A 489 2.81 20.90 -2.41
C GLU A 489 1.73 21.29 -3.43
N ALA A 490 1.89 20.89 -4.70
CA ALA A 490 0.85 21.11 -5.71
C ALA A 490 -0.50 20.43 -5.34
N LYS A 491 -0.49 19.39 -4.50
CA LYS A 491 -1.74 18.75 -4.03
C LYS A 491 -2.54 19.63 -3.07
N LYS A 492 -1.88 20.59 -2.39
CA LYS A 492 -2.53 21.52 -1.45
C LYS A 492 -3.31 22.61 -2.19
N THR A 493 -2.80 23.06 -3.33
CA THR A 493 -3.35 24.22 -4.06
C THR A 493 -4.09 23.87 -5.33
N ARG A 494 -3.99 22.63 -5.84
CA ARG A 494 -4.70 22.21 -7.06
C ARG A 494 -6.21 22.44 -6.97
N ASP A 495 -6.82 22.55 -8.15
CA ASP A 495 -8.28 22.57 -8.31
C ASP A 495 -8.91 21.40 -7.55
N PRO A 496 -9.81 21.69 -6.60
CA PRO A 496 -10.38 20.69 -5.72
C PRO A 496 -11.43 19.83 -6.43
N VAL A 497 -11.97 20.23 -7.58
CA VAL A 497 -13.04 19.53 -8.32
C VAL A 497 -12.48 18.73 -9.49
N ALA A 498 -11.52 19.29 -10.22
CA ALA A 498 -10.91 18.67 -11.39
C ALA A 498 -10.25 17.31 -11.06
N PRO A 499 -10.07 16.44 -12.07
CA PRO A 499 -9.28 15.22 -11.91
C PRO A 499 -7.85 15.53 -11.45
N ALA A 500 -7.35 14.73 -10.51
CA ALA A 500 -5.97 14.83 -10.06
C ALA A 500 -5.00 14.58 -11.23
N LYS A 501 -4.17 15.57 -11.56
CA LYS A 501 -3.04 15.43 -12.47
C LYS A 501 -1.78 15.08 -11.69
N ARG A 502 -0.94 14.22 -12.27
CA ARG A 502 0.41 13.95 -11.77
C ARG A 502 1.34 15.06 -12.23
N SER A 503 2.39 15.33 -11.47
CA SER A 503 3.47 16.24 -11.89
C SER A 503 4.16 15.75 -13.16
N GLU A 504 4.81 16.65 -13.90
CA GLU A 504 5.57 16.31 -15.10
C GLU A 504 6.68 15.29 -14.78
N ALA A 505 7.45 15.53 -13.71
CA ALA A 505 8.46 14.59 -13.24
C ALA A 505 7.89 13.20 -12.93
N ALA A 506 6.69 13.11 -12.36
CA ALA A 506 6.03 11.82 -12.11
C ALA A 506 5.55 11.14 -13.40
N LEU A 507 5.16 11.90 -14.43
CA LEU A 507 4.80 11.37 -15.74
C LEU A 507 6.03 10.89 -16.51
N GLU A 508 7.13 11.64 -16.49
CA GLU A 508 8.43 11.24 -17.05
C GLU A 508 8.91 9.94 -16.41
N LYS A 509 8.88 9.86 -15.07
CA LYS A 509 9.25 8.65 -14.32
C LYS A 509 8.44 7.42 -14.76
N VAL A 510 7.15 7.60 -15.05
CA VAL A 510 6.26 6.53 -15.53
C VAL A 510 6.57 6.13 -16.98
N HIS A 511 6.90 7.10 -17.83
CA HIS A 511 7.19 6.90 -19.23
C HIS A 511 8.55 6.21 -19.42
N GLU A 512 9.60 6.82 -18.87
CA GLU A 512 11.00 6.39 -19.01
C GLU A 512 11.30 5.16 -18.16
N LYS A 513 10.66 5.04 -16.98
CA LYS A 513 10.95 3.99 -15.97
C LYS A 513 12.40 4.01 -15.48
N VAL A 514 13.09 5.13 -15.67
CA VAL A 514 14.47 5.40 -15.27
C VAL A 514 14.51 6.68 -14.43
N LEU A 515 15.39 6.70 -13.45
CA LEU A 515 15.65 7.84 -12.57
C LEU A 515 16.71 8.78 -13.17
N ASP A 516 16.87 9.94 -12.55
CA ASP A 516 17.89 10.95 -12.87
C ASP A 516 19.32 10.39 -12.94
N ASP A 517 19.62 9.37 -12.13
CA ASP A 517 20.92 8.69 -12.07
C ASP A 517 21.08 7.53 -13.09
N GLY A 518 20.13 7.38 -14.03
CA GLY A 518 20.14 6.33 -15.04
C GLY A 518 19.70 4.96 -14.53
N THR A 519 19.31 4.84 -13.26
CA THR A 519 18.89 3.56 -12.69
C THR A 519 17.37 3.35 -12.79
N ALA A 520 16.91 2.10 -12.86
CA ALA A 520 15.48 1.80 -12.97
C ALA A 520 14.66 2.27 -11.75
N VAL A 521 13.48 2.81 -12.02
CA VAL A 521 12.44 3.13 -11.01
C VAL A 521 11.81 1.84 -10.48
N HIS A 522 11.45 1.82 -9.21
CA HIS A 522 10.89 0.63 -8.56
C HIS A 522 9.41 0.80 -8.11
N SER A 523 8.71 -0.31 -7.97
CA SER A 523 7.59 -0.39 -7.03
C SER A 523 8.14 -0.71 -5.64
N PHE A 524 7.35 -0.56 -4.60
CA PHE A 524 7.79 -0.88 -3.23
C PHE A 524 8.36 -2.31 -3.14
N GLN A 525 7.62 -3.29 -3.67
CA GLN A 525 8.04 -4.70 -3.70
C GLN A 525 9.28 -4.95 -4.55
N THR A 526 9.41 -4.30 -5.72
CA THR A 526 10.62 -4.50 -6.54
C THR A 526 11.85 -3.84 -5.93
N LEU A 527 11.69 -2.80 -5.10
CA LEU A 527 12.79 -2.20 -4.34
C LEU A 527 13.21 -3.11 -3.17
N LEU A 528 12.27 -3.69 -2.42
CA LEU A 528 12.57 -4.71 -1.41
C LEU A 528 13.28 -5.92 -2.02
N LYS A 529 12.83 -6.39 -3.20
CA LYS A 529 13.52 -7.45 -3.95
C LYS A 529 14.90 -7.03 -4.48
N CYS A 530 15.11 -5.74 -4.78
CA CYS A 530 16.44 -5.25 -5.09
C CYS A 530 17.36 -5.28 -3.86
N LEU A 531 16.84 -4.90 -2.69
CA LEU A 531 17.57 -4.96 -1.42
C LEU A 531 17.82 -6.41 -0.94
N SER A 532 16.97 -7.38 -1.34
CA SER A 532 17.18 -8.81 -1.03
C SER A 532 18.45 -9.41 -1.61
N ALA A 533 19.04 -8.76 -2.61
CA ALA A 533 20.31 -9.17 -3.21
C ALA A 533 21.52 -8.87 -2.30
N ILE A 534 21.34 -8.05 -1.25
CA ILE A 534 22.32 -7.95 -0.18
C ILE A 534 22.10 -9.15 0.73
N VAL A 535 23.05 -10.08 0.72
CA VAL A 535 23.01 -11.29 1.56
C VAL A 535 24.06 -11.19 2.65
N ARG A 536 23.77 -11.84 3.79
CA ARG A 536 24.77 -12.13 4.82
C ARG A 536 25.22 -13.57 4.61
N ASN A 537 26.48 -13.73 4.24
CA ASN A 537 27.09 -15.03 4.02
C ASN A 537 27.77 -15.50 5.30
N ILE A 538 27.64 -16.80 5.59
CA ILE A 538 28.49 -17.49 6.55
C ILE A 538 29.60 -18.15 5.74
N CYS A 539 30.84 -17.85 6.11
CA CYS A 539 32.02 -18.28 5.39
C CYS A 539 32.96 -19.05 6.32
N ARG A 540 33.79 -19.93 5.77
CA ARG A 540 34.87 -20.60 6.49
C ARG A 540 36.11 -20.76 5.63
N VAL A 541 37.23 -21.13 6.25
CA VAL A 541 38.48 -21.47 5.57
C VAL A 541 38.51 -22.98 5.31
N PRO A 542 38.34 -23.45 4.05
CA PRO A 542 38.13 -24.87 3.76
C PRO A 542 39.30 -25.77 4.20
N ARG A 543 40.52 -25.25 4.07
CA ARG A 543 41.76 -25.97 4.40
C ARG A 543 41.91 -26.33 5.89
N VAL A 544 41.13 -25.71 6.78
CA VAL A 544 41.15 -26.00 8.22
C VAL A 544 40.21 -27.17 8.57
N GLY A 545 39.43 -27.65 7.60
CA GLY A 545 38.49 -28.76 7.75
C GLY A 545 37.04 -28.30 7.97
N PRO A 546 36.09 -29.25 8.08
CA PRO A 546 34.67 -28.93 8.19
C PRO A 546 34.30 -28.16 9.46
N ASP A 547 35.07 -28.35 10.53
CA ASP A 547 34.88 -27.71 11.85
C ASP A 547 35.65 -26.38 11.99
N ALA A 548 36.13 -25.83 10.87
CA ALA A 548 36.79 -24.53 10.86
C ALA A 548 35.85 -23.43 11.41
N PRO A 549 36.37 -22.48 12.21
CA PRO A 549 35.59 -21.34 12.66
C PRO A 549 34.95 -20.60 11.48
N THR A 550 33.69 -20.21 11.65
CA THR A 550 32.94 -19.45 10.65
C THR A 550 33.01 -17.95 10.93
N PHE A 551 32.81 -17.14 9.89
CA PHE A 551 32.70 -15.69 9.98
C PHE A 551 31.69 -15.16 8.97
N GLU A 552 31.20 -13.94 9.20
CA GLU A 552 30.16 -13.34 8.36
C GLU A 552 30.73 -12.37 7.34
N VAL A 553 30.20 -12.42 6.11
CA VAL A 553 30.49 -11.45 5.05
C VAL A 553 29.18 -10.96 4.43
N VAL A 554 28.90 -9.67 4.58
CA VAL A 554 27.72 -9.03 3.97
C VAL A 554 28.07 -8.49 2.59
N THR A 555 27.22 -8.74 1.61
CA THR A 555 27.34 -8.16 0.26
C THR A 555 27.45 -6.64 0.34
N THR A 556 28.47 -6.06 -0.30
CA THR A 556 28.58 -4.61 -0.40
C THR A 556 27.42 -4.04 -1.23
N PRO A 557 26.60 -3.12 -0.68
CA PRO A 557 25.48 -2.55 -1.41
C PRO A 557 25.95 -1.73 -2.62
N ASN A 558 25.28 -1.85 -3.75
CA ASN A 558 25.52 -0.97 -4.91
C ASN A 558 24.98 0.46 -4.67
N ALA A 559 25.30 1.40 -5.55
CA ALA A 559 24.92 2.81 -5.38
C ALA A 559 23.40 3.02 -5.17
N LYS A 560 22.55 2.25 -5.87
CA LYS A 560 21.09 2.31 -5.70
C LYS A 560 20.65 1.83 -4.32
N GLN A 561 21.16 0.69 -3.87
CA GLN A 561 20.84 0.14 -2.56
C GLN A 561 21.32 1.07 -1.43
N GLN A 562 22.51 1.67 -1.58
CA GLN A 562 23.02 2.71 -0.67
C GLN A 562 22.10 3.94 -0.63
N ARG A 563 21.64 4.41 -1.80
CA ARG A 563 20.66 5.52 -1.90
C ARG A 563 19.37 5.18 -1.14
N ALA A 564 18.86 3.95 -1.27
CA ALA A 564 17.67 3.49 -0.55
C ALA A 564 17.87 3.51 0.97
N TYR A 565 18.99 3.02 1.49
CA TYR A 565 19.29 3.10 2.93
C TYR A 565 19.43 4.53 3.43
N LYS A 566 20.15 5.38 2.69
CA LYS A 566 20.35 6.79 3.05
C LYS A 566 19.04 7.58 3.13
N LEU A 567 18.05 7.22 2.32
CA LEU A 567 16.72 7.84 2.39
C LEU A 567 15.96 7.44 3.66
N LEU A 568 16.09 6.19 4.12
CA LEU A 568 15.48 5.74 5.39
C LEU A 568 16.10 6.43 6.61
N GLU A 569 17.40 6.75 6.55
CA GLU A 569 18.10 7.50 7.61
C GLU A 569 17.56 8.93 7.81
N ARG A 570 16.76 9.45 6.88
CA ARG A 570 16.13 10.78 6.96
C ARG A 570 14.73 10.75 7.55
N LEU A 571 14.23 9.58 7.95
CA LEU A 571 12.93 9.47 8.57
C LEU A 571 12.89 10.23 9.89
N GLU A 572 11.81 10.98 10.06
CA GLU A 572 11.41 11.71 11.27
C GLU A 572 10.05 11.15 11.72
N VAL A 573 9.84 11.07 13.04
CA VAL A 573 8.64 10.47 13.67
C VAL A 573 7.47 11.43 13.68
#